data_AF-A0A7D9KG28-F1
#
_entry.id   AF-A0A7D9KG28-F1
#
_cell.length_a   1.000
_cell.length_b   1.000
_cell.length_c   1.000
_cell.angle_alpha   90.00
_cell.angle_beta   90.00
_cell.angle_gamma   90.00
#
_symmetry.space_group_name_H-M   'P 1'
#
loop_
_entity.id
_entity.type
_entity.pdbx_description
1 polymer ?
#
loop_
_entity_poly.entity_id
_entity_poly.type
_entity_poly.pdbx_seq_one_letter_code
_entity_poly.pdbx_strand_id
1 'polypeptide(L)'
;QGVKPGTTLLMVKTGYTATEPVQTSYIGDDDLDQLYNYNFTNVLDSDLQFVRGGHPYTRPCGWHRVALKVLGRYDDDVWLGTRGIRTWSSEGEWAVSYHGTAAENIRPICSGGYDTGKCTKQMFGPGIYSTPSFAVAESYAKQFVLKGVSYKMLLQNRVNLVSSKIVPRESNCAEADYFVTPDDKDIRPYGVCLKQV
;
A
#
# COMPACT_ATOMS: atom_id res chain seq x y z
N GLN A 1 1.81 -14.00 22.89
CA GLN A 1 0.44 -13.50 23.16
C GLN A 1 0.08 -12.55 22.04
N GLY A 2 -0.94 -12.93 21.26
CA GLY A 2 -1.33 -12.26 20.02
C GLY A 2 -1.99 -10.89 20.28
N VAL A 3 -1.84 -10.01 19.30
CA VAL A 3 -2.44 -8.67 19.26
C VAL A 3 -3.96 -8.79 19.47
N LYS A 4 -4.50 -8.06 20.46
CA LYS A 4 -5.93 -8.06 20.79
C LYS A 4 -6.76 -7.47 19.63
N PRO A 5 -8.03 -7.90 19.42
CA PRO A 5 -8.93 -7.32 18.43
C PRO A 5 -9.22 -5.86 18.75
N GLY A 6 -9.25 -5.00 17.72
CA GLY A 6 -9.47 -3.56 17.84
C GLY A 6 -8.29 -2.69 17.40
N THR A 7 -7.55 -3.10 16.35
CA THR A 7 -6.50 -2.26 15.75
C THR A 7 -7.15 -1.12 14.97
N THR A 8 -7.68 -0.14 15.68
CA THR A 8 -7.92 1.19 15.13
C THR A 8 -6.59 1.71 14.61
N LEU A 9 -6.45 1.77 13.29
CA LEU A 9 -5.28 2.34 12.64
C LEU A 9 -5.34 3.86 12.85
N LEU A 10 -4.68 4.30 13.92
CA LEU A 10 -4.71 5.68 14.36
C LEU A 10 -3.75 6.50 13.48
N MET A 11 -4.32 7.28 12.56
CA MET A 11 -3.58 8.12 11.61
C MET A 11 -3.45 9.55 12.13
N VAL A 12 -2.26 10.10 11.98
CA VAL A 12 -1.79 11.27 12.73
C VAL A 12 -2.36 12.63 12.29
N LYS A 13 -2.34 13.48 13.31
CA LYS A 13 -2.61 14.91 13.48
C LYS A 13 -1.81 15.82 12.53
N THR A 14 -2.47 16.80 11.92
CA THR A 14 -1.84 18.00 11.34
C THR A 14 -2.14 19.23 12.20
N GLY A 15 -1.11 19.99 12.57
CA GLY A 15 -1.21 21.39 13.06
C GLY A 15 -1.36 21.64 14.58
N TYR A 16 -0.71 22.71 15.05
CA TYR A 16 -0.84 23.33 16.37
C TYR A 16 -1.75 24.55 16.30
N THR A 17 -2.81 24.62 17.11
CA THR A 17 -3.29 25.86 17.75
C THR A 17 -3.87 25.52 19.13
N ALA A 18 -3.82 26.49 20.05
CA ALA A 18 -4.12 26.33 21.47
C ALA A 18 -5.63 26.16 21.80
N THR A 19 -6.53 26.06 20.80
CA THR A 19 -7.96 26.29 21.00
C THR A 19 -8.91 25.34 20.27
N GLU A 20 -8.42 24.38 19.47
CA GLU A 20 -9.28 23.49 18.67
C GLU A 20 -9.06 22.01 19.04
N PRO A 21 -10.12 21.17 19.10
CA PRO A 21 -9.99 19.75 19.37
C PRO A 21 -9.17 19.04 18.27
N VAL A 22 -8.29 18.15 18.69
CA VAL A 22 -7.40 17.37 17.82
C VAL A 22 -8.22 16.49 16.88
N GLN A 23 -8.25 16.84 15.59
CA GLN A 23 -8.86 15.97 14.58
C GLN A 23 -7.92 14.79 14.32
N THR A 24 -8.34 13.61 14.79
CA THR A 24 -7.64 12.35 14.52
C THR A 24 -8.40 11.65 13.41
N SER A 25 -7.72 11.27 12.34
CA SER A 25 -8.35 10.57 11.23
C SER A 25 -8.05 9.06 11.33
N TYR A 26 -9.03 8.23 10.98
CA TYR A 26 -8.97 6.79 11.18
C TYR A 26 -9.54 6.05 9.98
N ILE A 27 -8.98 4.88 9.69
CA ILE A 27 -9.69 3.88 8.89
C ILE A 27 -10.55 3.09 9.90
N GLY A 28 -11.87 3.15 9.73
CA GLY A 28 -12.81 2.51 10.65
C GLY A 28 -12.76 0.99 10.54
N ASP A 29 -13.18 0.27 11.57
CA ASP A 29 -13.17 -1.20 11.56
C ASP A 29 -14.02 -1.79 10.43
N ASP A 30 -15.09 -1.10 10.03
CA ASP A 30 -15.95 -1.49 8.89
C ASP A 30 -15.24 -1.43 7.54
N ASP A 31 -14.15 -0.66 7.44
CA ASP A 31 -13.28 -0.55 6.27
C ASP A 31 -12.10 -1.53 6.30
N LEU A 32 -11.93 -2.29 7.38
CA LEU A 32 -10.85 -3.22 7.58
C LEU A 32 -11.35 -4.67 7.50
N ASP A 33 -10.46 -5.56 7.04
CA ASP A 33 -10.73 -6.99 7.03
C ASP A 33 -9.71 -7.71 7.92
N GLN A 34 -9.98 -7.69 9.21
CA GLN A 34 -9.04 -8.15 10.24
C GLN A 34 -8.58 -9.60 10.04
N LEU A 35 -9.40 -10.43 9.38
CA LEU A 35 -9.07 -11.83 9.06
C LEU A 35 -7.87 -11.97 8.14
N TYR A 36 -7.55 -10.95 7.34
CA TYR A 36 -6.39 -10.95 6.47
C TYR A 36 -5.23 -10.13 7.03
N ASN A 37 -5.29 -9.60 8.25
CA ASN A 37 -4.13 -8.94 8.82
C ASN A 37 -2.95 -9.91 8.89
N TYR A 38 -1.78 -9.44 8.46
CA TYR A 38 -0.56 -10.26 8.43
C TYR A 38 0.56 -9.51 9.15
N ASN A 39 1.17 -10.18 10.12
CA ASN A 39 2.34 -9.67 10.81
C ASN A 39 3.61 -10.19 10.13
N PHE A 40 4.31 -9.33 9.40
CA PHE A 40 5.57 -9.64 8.76
C PHE A 40 6.80 -9.18 9.56
N THR A 41 6.62 -8.66 10.78
CA THR A 41 7.71 -8.07 11.59
C THR A 41 8.92 -9.00 11.77
N ASN A 42 8.67 -10.30 11.94
CA ASN A 42 9.73 -11.30 12.13
C ASN A 42 9.83 -12.30 10.96
N VAL A 43 9.28 -11.93 9.80
CA VAL A 43 9.31 -12.79 8.60
C VAL A 43 10.58 -12.50 7.80
N LEU A 44 11.26 -13.56 7.41
CA LEU A 44 12.42 -13.54 6.52
C LEU A 44 12.11 -14.42 5.31
N ASP A 45 12.12 -13.80 4.14
CA ASP A 45 11.68 -14.43 2.89
C ASP A 45 12.80 -15.05 2.06
N SER A 46 14.05 -14.91 2.52
CA SER A 46 15.27 -15.42 1.88
C SER A 46 15.21 -15.33 0.35
N ASP A 47 15.46 -16.43 -0.35
CA ASP A 47 15.56 -16.49 -1.82
C ASP A 47 14.20 -16.73 -2.51
N LEU A 48 13.08 -16.63 -1.77
CA LEU A 48 11.76 -16.84 -2.35
C LEU A 48 11.34 -15.66 -3.22
N GLN A 49 11.05 -15.95 -4.49
CA GLN A 49 10.44 -14.99 -5.40
C GLN A 49 8.91 -15.13 -5.36
N PHE A 50 8.24 -14.08 -4.89
CA PHE A 50 6.78 -14.02 -4.91
C PHE A 50 6.31 -13.37 -6.20
N VAL A 51 5.31 -13.97 -6.83
CA VAL A 51 4.76 -13.50 -8.10
C VAL A 51 3.25 -13.34 -7.97
N ARG A 52 2.73 -12.22 -8.48
CA ARG A 52 1.30 -11.90 -8.52
C ARG A 52 1.01 -11.18 -9.82
N GLY A 53 -0.09 -11.54 -10.50
CA GLY A 53 -0.46 -10.95 -11.80
C GLY A 53 0.66 -10.98 -12.84
N GLY A 54 1.45 -12.05 -12.85
CA GLY A 54 2.59 -12.23 -13.76
C GLY A 54 3.85 -11.44 -13.40
N HIS A 55 3.85 -10.62 -12.34
CA HIS A 55 5.00 -9.77 -11.98
C HIS A 55 5.59 -10.13 -10.60
N PRO A 56 6.92 -10.18 -10.46
CA PRO A 56 7.56 -10.40 -9.17
C PRO A 56 7.38 -9.19 -8.24
N TYR A 57 7.29 -9.45 -6.93
CA TYR A 57 7.23 -8.40 -5.92
C TYR A 57 7.89 -8.84 -4.61
N THR A 58 8.26 -7.87 -3.78
CA THR A 58 8.81 -8.12 -2.43
C THR A 58 7.68 -8.04 -1.41
N ARG A 59 7.54 -9.03 -0.50
CA ARG A 59 6.59 -8.93 0.61
C ARG A 59 7.06 -7.89 1.64
N PRO A 60 6.16 -7.31 2.43
CA PRO A 60 6.50 -6.23 3.37
C PRO A 60 7.18 -6.76 4.64
N CYS A 61 8.27 -7.53 4.50
CA CYS A 61 9.03 -8.11 5.60
C CYS A 61 9.54 -7.02 6.55
N GLY A 62 9.39 -7.25 7.86
CA GLY A 62 9.67 -6.25 8.90
C GLY A 62 8.50 -5.32 9.23
N TRP A 63 7.34 -5.45 8.58
CA TRP A 63 6.18 -4.56 8.76
C TRP A 63 4.93 -5.31 9.22
N HIS A 64 3.98 -4.58 9.82
CA HIS A 64 2.64 -5.10 10.08
C HIS A 64 1.71 -4.64 8.96
N ARG A 65 1.03 -5.58 8.28
CA ARG A 65 0.09 -5.28 7.22
C ARG A 65 -1.34 -5.44 7.71
N VAL A 66 -2.10 -4.36 7.64
CA VAL A 66 -3.54 -4.35 7.92
C VAL A 66 -4.31 -4.40 6.60
N ALA A 67 -5.32 -5.28 6.53
CA ALA A 67 -6.13 -5.46 5.34
C ALA A 67 -7.22 -4.41 5.23
N LEU A 68 -7.45 -3.90 4.02
CA LEU A 68 -8.66 -3.17 3.70
C LEU A 68 -9.75 -4.15 3.27
N LYS A 69 -11.00 -3.86 3.63
CA LYS A 69 -12.17 -4.66 3.24
C LYS A 69 -12.55 -4.35 1.80
N VAL A 70 -11.96 -5.07 0.85
CA VAL A 70 -12.09 -4.77 -0.60
C VAL A 70 -13.00 -5.72 -1.37
N LEU A 71 -13.40 -6.85 -0.79
CA LEU A 71 -14.27 -7.82 -1.46
C LEU A 71 -15.62 -7.20 -1.81
N GLY A 72 -16.02 -7.33 -3.08
CA GLY A 72 -17.26 -6.75 -3.60
C GLY A 72 -17.28 -5.22 -3.68
N ARG A 73 -16.14 -4.53 -3.52
CA ARG A 73 -16.06 -3.07 -3.72
C ARG A 73 -15.92 -2.65 -5.19
N TYR A 74 -15.55 -3.58 -6.06
CA TYR A 74 -15.30 -3.34 -7.48
C TYR A 74 -16.16 -4.30 -8.32
N ASP A 75 -16.11 -4.15 -9.66
CA ASP A 75 -16.92 -4.93 -10.60
C ASP A 75 -16.77 -6.46 -10.40
N ASP A 76 -15.57 -6.91 -10.04
CA ASP A 76 -15.25 -8.28 -9.67
C ASP A 76 -14.13 -8.33 -8.61
N ASP A 77 -13.84 -9.54 -8.11
CA ASP A 77 -12.74 -9.83 -7.16
C ASP A 77 -11.58 -10.63 -7.80
N VAL A 78 -11.60 -10.87 -9.12
CA VAL A 78 -10.59 -11.68 -9.85
C VAL A 78 -9.20 -11.07 -9.72
N TRP A 79 -9.12 -9.74 -9.74
CA TRP A 79 -7.90 -8.96 -9.55
C TRP A 79 -7.12 -9.28 -8.26
N LEU A 80 -7.79 -9.78 -7.21
CA LEU A 80 -7.13 -10.23 -5.97
C LEU A 80 -6.42 -11.58 -6.11
N GLY A 81 -6.83 -12.40 -7.08
CA GLY A 81 -6.37 -13.77 -7.27
C GLY A 81 -6.74 -14.72 -6.14
N THR A 82 -6.24 -15.96 -6.22
CA THR A 82 -6.54 -16.97 -5.21
C THR A 82 -5.83 -16.70 -3.88
N ARG A 83 -6.44 -17.13 -2.77
CA ARG A 83 -5.88 -16.94 -1.43
C ARG A 83 -4.61 -17.78 -1.23
N GLY A 84 -3.76 -17.33 -0.30
CA GLY A 84 -2.59 -18.07 0.18
C GLY A 84 -1.24 -17.47 -0.20
N ILE A 85 -0.20 -17.98 0.45
CA ILE A 85 1.19 -17.69 0.12
C ILE A 85 1.51 -18.45 -1.18
N ARG A 86 1.92 -17.73 -2.23
CA ARG A 86 2.14 -18.31 -3.56
C ARG A 86 3.35 -17.68 -4.21
N THR A 87 4.08 -18.47 -4.98
CA THR A 87 5.16 -18.04 -5.88
C THR A 87 4.71 -18.05 -7.35
N TRP A 88 3.41 -18.17 -7.59
CA TRP A 88 2.76 -18.23 -8.91
C TRP A 88 1.50 -17.34 -8.93
N SER A 89 1.05 -16.95 -10.13
CA SER A 89 -0.09 -16.03 -10.35
C SER A 89 -1.36 -16.76 -10.77
N SER A 90 -2.51 -16.29 -10.29
CA SER A 90 -3.81 -16.75 -10.80
C SER A 90 -4.17 -16.03 -12.10
N GLU A 91 -5.01 -16.66 -12.93
CA GLU A 91 -5.56 -16.00 -14.12
C GLU A 91 -6.38 -14.76 -13.73
N GLY A 92 -6.20 -13.67 -14.49
CA GLY A 92 -6.86 -12.37 -14.25
C GLY A 92 -6.40 -11.62 -12.99
N GLU A 93 -5.49 -12.18 -12.20
CA GLU A 93 -4.94 -11.53 -11.02
C GLU A 93 -4.10 -10.30 -11.41
N TRP A 94 -4.20 -9.23 -10.64
CA TRP A 94 -3.42 -8.01 -10.84
C TRP A 94 -2.08 -8.07 -10.08
N ALA A 95 -1.08 -7.36 -10.59
CA ALA A 95 0.24 -7.32 -9.97
C ALA A 95 0.19 -6.63 -8.61
N VAL A 96 1.10 -7.00 -7.70
CA VAL A 96 1.23 -6.28 -6.41
C VAL A 96 2.22 -5.13 -6.56
N SER A 97 1.87 -3.98 -6.02
CA SER A 97 2.76 -2.84 -5.89
C SER A 97 2.58 -2.11 -4.56
N TYR A 98 3.46 -1.15 -4.30
CA TYR A 98 3.47 -0.34 -3.09
C TYR A 98 3.53 1.15 -3.45
N HIS A 99 2.90 1.96 -2.61
CA HIS A 99 2.91 3.41 -2.74
C HIS A 99 3.23 4.06 -1.40
N GLY A 100 4.45 4.61 -1.29
CA GLY A 100 4.88 5.40 -0.14
C GLY A 100 4.43 6.85 -0.27
N THR A 101 3.85 7.38 0.81
CA THR A 101 3.36 8.77 0.86
C THR A 101 3.36 9.26 2.32
N ALA A 102 2.90 10.49 2.54
CA ALA A 102 2.64 10.98 3.89
C ALA A 102 1.40 10.29 4.49
N ALA A 103 1.41 10.05 5.81
CA ALA A 103 0.33 9.34 6.49
C ALA A 103 -1.06 9.98 6.28
N GLU A 104 -1.12 11.31 6.23
CA GLU A 104 -2.34 12.08 5.94
C GLU A 104 -2.99 11.75 4.59
N ASN A 105 -2.23 11.23 3.62
CA ASN A 105 -2.76 10.84 2.31
C ASN A 105 -3.33 9.42 2.28
N ILE A 106 -2.96 8.56 3.24
CA ILE A 106 -3.34 7.14 3.24
C ILE A 106 -4.86 6.98 3.39
N ARG A 107 -5.46 7.65 4.38
CA ARG A 107 -6.91 7.51 4.65
C ARG A 107 -7.76 7.95 3.46
N PRO A 108 -7.58 9.16 2.88
CA PRO A 108 -8.30 9.56 1.67
C PRO A 108 -8.20 8.53 0.54
N ILE A 109 -7.01 7.96 0.31
CA ILE A 109 -6.81 6.95 -0.73
C ILE A 109 -7.56 5.65 -0.41
N CYS A 110 -7.52 5.18 0.84
CA CYS A 110 -8.23 3.97 1.25
C CYS A 110 -9.76 4.10 1.12
N SER A 111 -10.31 5.30 1.38
CA SER A 111 -11.76 5.54 1.34
C SER A 111 -12.29 5.92 -0.04
N GLY A 112 -11.49 6.63 -0.84
CA GLY A 112 -11.96 7.29 -2.06
C GLY A 112 -11.18 6.93 -3.32
N GLY A 113 -10.18 6.06 -3.25
CA GLY A 113 -9.30 5.76 -4.37
C GLY A 113 -8.22 6.83 -4.58
N TYR A 114 -7.43 6.65 -5.63
CA TYR A 114 -6.38 7.59 -5.99
C TYR A 114 -6.94 8.80 -6.72
N ASP A 115 -6.42 9.98 -6.43
CA ASP A 115 -6.77 11.23 -7.11
C ASP A 115 -5.62 11.63 -8.03
N THR A 116 -5.80 11.41 -9.34
CA THR A 116 -4.78 11.73 -10.36
C THR A 116 -4.48 13.23 -10.44
N GLY A 117 -5.43 14.09 -10.04
CA GLY A 117 -5.23 15.54 -9.93
C GLY A 117 -4.24 15.95 -8.84
N LYS A 118 -4.00 15.07 -7.85
CA LYS A 118 -3.00 15.26 -6.78
C LYS A 118 -1.63 14.64 -7.12
N CYS A 119 -1.49 13.96 -8.26
CA CYS A 119 -0.23 13.38 -8.69
C CYS A 119 0.69 14.44 -9.29
N THR A 120 1.54 15.03 -8.44
CA THR A 120 2.47 16.11 -8.82
C THR A 120 3.80 15.61 -9.39
N LYS A 121 4.19 14.35 -9.11
CA LYS A 121 5.42 13.75 -9.63
C LYS A 121 5.13 13.04 -10.95
N GLN A 122 5.77 13.50 -12.02
CA GLN A 122 5.50 13.01 -13.38
C GLN A 122 6.79 12.69 -14.16
N MET A 123 7.84 12.24 -13.46
CA MET A 123 9.18 11.99 -14.04
C MET A 123 9.14 11.08 -15.28
N PHE A 124 8.24 10.10 -15.31
CA PHE A 124 8.07 9.15 -16.40
C PHE A 124 6.72 9.30 -17.15
N GLY A 125 6.04 10.43 -16.94
CA GLY A 125 4.71 10.74 -17.46
C GLY A 125 3.65 10.98 -16.37
N PRO A 126 2.48 11.54 -16.72
CA PRO A 126 1.38 11.70 -15.78
C PRO A 126 0.82 10.33 -15.35
N GLY A 127 0.44 10.22 -14.08
CA GLY A 127 -0.19 9.03 -13.52
C GLY A 127 0.13 8.80 -12.05
N ILE A 128 -0.40 7.71 -11.52
CA ILE A 128 -0.18 7.23 -10.17
C ILE A 128 1.06 6.33 -10.17
N TYR A 129 2.04 6.69 -9.35
CA TYR A 129 3.31 5.97 -9.27
C TYR A 129 3.26 4.94 -8.16
N SER A 130 3.59 3.70 -8.48
CA SER A 130 3.80 2.62 -7.51
C SER A 130 4.98 1.75 -7.94
N THR A 131 5.42 0.84 -7.08
CA THR A 131 6.56 -0.05 -7.39
C THR A 131 6.37 -1.43 -6.74
N PRO A 132 6.80 -2.53 -7.37
CA PRO A 132 6.83 -3.85 -6.74
C PRO A 132 7.93 -3.99 -5.67
N SER A 133 8.84 -3.01 -5.56
CA SER A 133 9.88 -2.96 -4.54
C SER A 133 9.38 -2.24 -3.29
N PHE A 134 9.26 -3.00 -2.19
CA PHE A 134 8.88 -2.45 -0.90
C PHE A 134 9.90 -1.41 -0.40
N ALA A 135 11.20 -1.66 -0.58
CA ALA A 135 12.27 -0.76 -0.14
C ALA A 135 12.22 0.59 -0.86
N VAL A 136 11.97 0.58 -2.18
CA VAL A 136 11.80 1.83 -2.95
C VAL A 136 10.56 2.57 -2.48
N ALA A 137 9.42 1.90 -2.29
CA ALA A 137 8.23 2.55 -1.75
C ALA A 137 8.44 3.10 -0.33
N GLU A 138 9.17 2.41 0.54
CA GLU A 138 9.51 2.88 1.89
C GLU A 138 10.28 4.21 1.85
N SER A 139 11.16 4.43 0.86
CA SER A 139 11.90 5.70 0.73
C SER A 139 10.97 6.92 0.50
N TYR A 140 9.79 6.69 -0.06
CA TYR A 140 8.76 7.71 -0.26
C TYR A 140 7.81 7.86 0.94
N ALA A 141 7.72 6.85 1.81
CA ALA A 141 6.90 6.89 3.02
C ALA A 141 7.45 7.91 4.04
N LYS A 142 6.62 8.85 4.47
CA LYS A 142 7.04 9.86 5.46
C LYS A 142 6.83 9.36 6.88
N GLN A 143 7.83 9.61 7.73
CA GLN A 143 7.75 9.33 9.15
C GLN A 143 6.81 10.33 9.82
N PHE A 144 6.07 9.87 10.82
CA PHE A 144 5.19 10.69 11.65
C PHE A 144 5.26 10.23 13.10
N VAL A 145 4.88 11.09 14.04
CA VAL A 145 4.90 10.79 15.47
C VAL A 145 3.48 10.61 15.99
N LEU A 146 3.25 9.48 16.64
CA LEU A 146 2.01 9.19 17.35
C LEU A 146 2.29 8.84 18.80
N LYS A 147 1.69 9.60 19.74
CA LYS A 147 1.83 9.38 21.19
C LYS A 147 3.29 9.26 21.63
N GLY A 148 4.17 10.06 21.04
CA GLY A 148 5.62 10.06 21.33
C GLY A 148 6.42 8.95 20.64
N VAL A 149 5.79 8.10 19.83
CA VAL A 149 6.44 7.01 19.10
C VAL A 149 6.45 7.32 17.61
N SER A 150 7.57 7.03 16.95
CA SER A 150 7.74 7.25 15.51
C SER A 150 7.22 6.08 14.68
N TYR A 151 6.54 6.39 13.59
CA TYR A 151 6.00 5.40 12.66
C TYR A 151 6.21 5.81 11.22
N LYS A 152 6.21 4.83 10.32
CA LYS A 152 6.01 5.02 8.88
C LYS A 152 4.83 4.18 8.40
N MET A 153 4.24 4.64 7.30
CA MET A 153 3.16 3.94 6.63
C MET A 153 3.21 4.05 5.11
N LEU A 154 2.73 3.01 4.44
CA LEU A 154 2.56 2.98 2.99
C LEU A 154 1.41 2.06 2.58
N LEU A 155 0.95 2.24 1.34
CA LEU A 155 -0.13 1.45 0.75
C LEU A 155 0.44 0.25 0.02
N GLN A 156 -0.27 -0.87 0.13
CA GLN A 156 -0.12 -2.03 -0.73
C GLN A 156 -1.31 -2.10 -1.68
N ASN A 157 -0.99 -2.23 -2.97
CA ASN A 157 -1.95 -2.11 -4.06
C ASN A 157 -1.95 -3.35 -4.95
N ARG A 158 -3.05 -3.51 -5.68
CA ARG A 158 -3.11 -4.29 -6.90
C ARG A 158 -3.14 -3.36 -8.10
N VAL A 159 -2.37 -3.66 -9.14
CA VAL A 159 -2.23 -2.83 -10.34
C VAL A 159 -2.50 -3.65 -11.59
N ASN A 160 -3.36 -3.11 -12.46
CA ASN A 160 -3.57 -3.62 -13.79
C ASN A 160 -2.41 -3.21 -14.70
N LEU A 161 -1.52 -4.14 -15.03
CA LEU A 161 -0.35 -3.87 -15.87
C LEU A 161 -0.69 -3.76 -17.37
N VAL A 162 -1.90 -4.14 -17.80
CA VAL A 162 -2.31 -4.01 -19.21
C VAL A 162 -2.47 -2.54 -19.60
N SER A 163 -2.97 -1.71 -18.67
CA SER A 163 -3.19 -0.28 -18.87
C SER A 163 -2.18 0.61 -18.14
N SER A 164 -1.20 0.01 -17.44
CA SER A 164 -0.11 0.74 -16.77
C SER A 164 1.19 0.68 -17.56
N LYS A 165 1.98 1.75 -17.48
CA LYS A 165 3.34 1.75 -18.04
C LYS A 165 4.32 1.18 -17.01
N ILE A 166 5.05 0.14 -17.39
CA ILE A 166 6.22 -0.33 -16.63
C ILE A 166 7.42 0.52 -17.05
N VAL A 167 8.12 1.08 -16.06
CA VAL A 167 9.41 1.75 -16.23
C VAL A 167 10.47 0.84 -15.62
N PRO A 168 11.20 0.05 -16.43
CA PRO A 168 12.14 -0.93 -15.93
C PRO A 168 13.27 -0.29 -15.11
N ARG A 169 13.75 -1.00 -14.09
CA ARG A 169 14.90 -0.55 -13.27
C ARG A 169 16.12 -0.15 -14.12
N GLU A 170 16.38 -0.83 -15.23
CA GLU A 170 17.56 -0.57 -16.08
C GLU A 170 17.45 0.78 -16.83
N SER A 171 16.23 1.31 -16.92
CA SER A 171 15.92 2.57 -17.61
C SER A 171 15.76 3.76 -16.66
N ASN A 172 15.93 3.55 -15.35
CA ASN A 172 15.73 4.58 -14.34
C ASN A 172 16.85 4.58 -13.29
N CYS A 173 16.94 5.65 -12.50
CA CYS A 173 17.99 5.80 -11.47
C CYS A 173 17.65 5.10 -10.13
N ALA A 174 16.59 4.30 -10.07
CA ALA A 174 16.18 3.57 -8.88
C ALA A 174 16.53 2.09 -9.00
N GLU A 175 16.53 1.42 -7.85
CA GLU A 175 16.87 -0.01 -7.75
C GLU A 175 15.68 -0.94 -8.06
N ALA A 176 14.62 -0.44 -8.71
CA ALA A 176 13.41 -1.19 -9.01
C ALA A 176 12.61 -0.63 -10.18
N ASP A 177 11.67 -1.46 -10.67
CA ASP A 177 10.65 -1.03 -11.61
C ASP A 177 9.71 0.00 -10.96
N TYR A 178 9.19 0.92 -11.77
CA TYR A 178 8.01 1.70 -11.44
C TYR A 178 6.84 1.30 -12.32
N PHE A 179 5.64 1.34 -11.75
CA PHE A 179 4.39 1.30 -12.49
C PHE A 179 3.80 2.71 -12.47
N VAL A 180 3.54 3.25 -13.66
CA VAL A 180 2.85 4.51 -13.86
C VAL A 180 1.46 4.19 -14.39
N THR A 181 0.46 4.30 -13.52
CA THR A 181 -0.94 3.95 -13.80
C THR A 181 -1.73 5.22 -14.12
N PRO A 182 -2.22 5.41 -15.36
CA PRO A 182 -2.88 6.66 -15.74
C PRO A 182 -4.26 6.88 -15.12
N ASP A 183 -5.00 5.80 -14.86
CA ASP A 183 -6.40 5.81 -14.39
C ASP A 183 -6.47 5.17 -12.98
N ASP A 184 -7.21 5.79 -12.06
CA ASP A 184 -7.35 5.31 -10.68
C ASP A 184 -8.14 3.98 -10.59
N LYS A 185 -8.92 3.63 -11.61
CA LYS A 185 -9.62 2.34 -11.71
C LYS A 185 -8.69 1.14 -11.83
N ASP A 186 -7.47 1.38 -12.31
CA ASP A 186 -6.45 0.37 -12.61
C ASP A 186 -5.43 0.19 -11.48
N ILE A 187 -5.63 0.85 -10.34
CA ILE A 187 -4.83 0.67 -9.13
C ILE A 187 -5.70 0.69 -7.88
N ARG A 188 -5.70 -0.40 -7.12
CA ARG A 188 -6.60 -0.62 -5.99
C ARG A 188 -5.81 -0.84 -4.71
N PRO A 189 -5.90 0.06 -3.71
CA PRO A 189 -5.34 -0.21 -2.39
C PRO A 189 -6.11 -1.36 -1.73
N TYR A 190 -5.39 -2.33 -1.16
CA TYR A 190 -6.00 -3.46 -0.44
C TYR A 190 -5.32 -3.76 0.90
N GLY A 191 -4.25 -3.03 1.21
CA GLY A 191 -3.57 -3.16 2.48
C GLY A 191 -2.81 -1.90 2.84
N VAL A 192 -2.59 -1.73 4.14
CA VAL A 192 -1.81 -0.65 4.71
C VAL A 192 -0.67 -1.30 5.51
N CYS A 193 0.57 -0.97 5.18
CA CYS A 193 1.73 -1.44 5.91
C CYS A 193 2.15 -0.37 6.93
N LEU A 194 2.30 -0.77 8.19
CA LEU A 194 2.68 0.06 9.33
C LEU A 194 3.94 -0.52 10.00
N LYS A 195 4.87 0.36 10.36
CA LYS A 195 6.07 0.02 11.14
C LYS A 195 6.40 1.13 12.11
N GLN A 196 6.72 0.75 13.34
CA GLN A 196 7.38 1.60 14.32
C GLN A 196 8.85 1.75 13.92
N VAL A 197 9.35 2.99 13.90
CA VAL A 197 10.73 3.34 13.51
C VAL A 197 11.56 3.66 14.74
#